data_AF-A0A7C4QYT0-F1
#
_entry.id   AF-A0A7C4QYT0-F1
#
_cell.length_a   1.000
_cell.length_b   1.000
_cell.length_c   1.000
_cell.angle_alpha   90.00
_cell.angle_beta   90.00
_cell.angle_gamma   90.00
#
_symmetry.space_group_name_H-M   'P 1'
#
loop_
_entity.id
_entity.type
_entity.pdbx_description
1 polymer ?
#
loop_
_entity_poly.entity_id
_entity_poly.type
_entity_poly.pdbx_seq_one_letter_code
_entity_poly.pdbx_strand_id
1 'polypeptide(L)'
;MPNTTSAKKALRQSKSRNTRNKTVKAAYKKVLKEIRKVAPKDPATATAKINTLYKALDKAAKVGVIKKNKASRLKSRVSAQLIAKSSKASS
;
A
#
# COMPACT_ATOMS: atom_id res chain seq x y z
N MET A 1 3.96 -5.79 32.08
CA MET A 1 2.54 -5.42 32.22
C MET A 1 2.44 -3.89 32.30
N PRO A 2 1.29 -3.27 31.96
CA PRO A 2 1.12 -1.83 32.18
C PRO A 2 1.04 -1.55 33.69
N ASN A 3 1.93 -0.70 34.19
CA ASN A 3 2.01 -0.38 35.63
C ASN A 3 1.04 0.75 36.05
N THR A 4 0.47 1.47 35.08
CA THR A 4 -0.47 2.58 35.31
C THR A 4 -1.78 2.36 34.56
N THR A 5 -2.87 2.98 35.04
CA THR A 5 -4.20 2.92 34.42
C THR A 5 -4.20 3.51 33.00
N SER A 6 -3.43 4.58 32.78
CA SER A 6 -3.22 5.20 31.47
C SER A 6 -2.50 4.23 30.51
N ALA A 7 -1.49 3.51 30.96
CA ALA A 7 -0.78 2.51 30.17
C ALA A 7 -1.70 1.32 29.80
N LYS A 8 -2.56 0.87 30.72
CA LYS A 8 -3.56 -0.19 30.44
C LYS A 8 -4.56 0.25 29.36
N LYS A 9 -5.01 1.52 29.41
CA LYS A 9 -5.87 2.11 28.35
C LYS A 9 -5.13 2.21 27.01
N ALA A 10 -3.88 2.68 27.02
CA ALA A 10 -3.06 2.78 25.82
C ALA A 10 -2.84 1.41 25.15
N LEU A 11 -2.60 0.35 25.93
CA LEU A 11 -2.48 -1.02 25.43
C LEU A 11 -3.76 -1.46 24.70
N ARG A 12 -4.94 -1.24 25.28
CA ARG A 12 -6.23 -1.56 24.66
C ARG A 12 -6.44 -0.80 23.35
N GLN A 13 -6.16 0.51 23.35
CA GLN A 13 -6.27 1.34 22.15
C GLN A 13 -5.30 0.88 21.05
N SER A 14 -4.06 0.55 21.42
CA SER A 14 -3.03 0.06 20.50
C SER A 14 -3.47 -1.24 19.81
N LYS A 15 -4.01 -2.21 20.56
CA LYS A 15 -4.55 -3.46 19.99
C LYS A 15 -5.62 -3.19 18.94
N SER A 16 -6.60 -2.35 19.25
CA SER A 16 -7.69 -1.97 18.32
C SER A 16 -7.20 -1.19 17.10
N ARG A 17 -6.19 -0.32 17.25
CA ARG A 17 -5.57 0.39 16.12
C ARG A 17 -4.76 -0.57 15.25
N ASN A 18 -4.06 -1.53 15.85
CA ASN A 18 -3.24 -2.50 15.14
C ASN A 18 -4.08 -3.40 14.22
N THR A 19 -5.23 -3.89 14.69
CA THR A 19 -6.13 -4.72 13.86
C THR A 19 -6.63 -3.95 12.62
N ARG A 20 -7.10 -2.72 12.81
CA ARG A 20 -7.51 -1.82 11.71
C ARG A 20 -6.36 -1.48 10.76
N ASN A 21 -5.17 -1.20 11.30
CA ASN A 21 -4.00 -0.89 10.47
C ASN A 21 -3.54 -2.13 9.67
N LYS A 22 -3.71 -3.33 10.22
CA LYS A 22 -3.36 -4.59 9.54
C LYS A 22 -4.23 -4.82 8.31
N THR A 23 -5.55 -4.58 8.39
CA THR A 23 -6.46 -4.73 7.24
C THR A 23 -6.14 -3.74 6.13
N VAL A 24 -5.97 -2.45 6.48
CA VAL A 24 -5.56 -1.41 5.51
C VAL A 24 -4.22 -1.73 4.86
N LYS A 25 -3.23 -2.21 5.65
CA LYS A 25 -1.93 -2.65 5.13
C LYS A 25 -2.05 -3.85 4.19
N ALA A 26 -2.89 -4.82 4.51
CA ALA A 26 -3.11 -5.99 3.68
C ALA A 26 -3.75 -5.60 2.33
N ALA A 27 -4.73 -4.69 2.35
CA ALA A 27 -5.45 -4.24 1.15
C ALA A 27 -4.52 -3.68 0.07
N TYR A 28 -3.71 -2.65 0.37
CA TYR A 28 -2.80 -2.10 -0.65
C TYR A 28 -1.68 -3.07 -1.02
N LYS A 29 -1.22 -3.92 -0.08
CA LYS A 29 -0.19 -4.93 -0.36
C LYS A 29 -0.69 -6.01 -1.33
N LYS A 30 -1.96 -6.39 -1.24
CA LYS A 30 -2.60 -7.35 -2.16
C LYS A 30 -2.56 -6.80 -3.58
N VAL A 31 -3.09 -5.58 -3.78
CA VAL A 31 -3.09 -4.91 -5.10
C VAL A 31 -1.67 -4.74 -5.64
N LEU A 32 -0.72 -4.33 -4.79
CA LEU A 32 0.69 -4.20 -5.18
C LEU A 32 1.30 -5.53 -5.63
N LYS A 33 0.98 -6.65 -4.95
CA LYS A 33 1.45 -7.99 -5.32
C LYS A 33 0.85 -8.44 -6.65
N GLU A 34 -0.42 -8.15 -6.87
CA GLU A 34 -1.09 -8.44 -8.14
C GLU A 34 -0.44 -7.68 -9.31
N ILE A 35 -0.25 -6.36 -9.18
CA ILE A 35 0.40 -5.55 -10.22
C ILE A 35 1.79 -6.09 -10.54
N ARG A 36 2.60 -6.45 -9.53
CA ARG A 36 3.94 -7.02 -9.74
C ARG A 36 3.94 -8.38 -10.45
N LYS A 37 2.89 -9.18 -10.26
CA LYS A 37 2.74 -10.48 -10.94
C LYS A 37 2.25 -10.33 -12.37
N VAL A 38 1.39 -9.35 -12.63
CA VAL A 38 0.74 -9.13 -13.92
C VAL A 38 1.62 -8.31 -14.86
N ALA A 39 2.35 -7.31 -14.35
CA ALA A 39 3.20 -6.41 -15.14
C ALA A 39 4.19 -7.10 -16.11
N PRO A 40 4.80 -8.27 -15.80
CA PRO A 40 5.66 -8.98 -16.76
C PRO A 40 4.91 -9.69 -17.89
N LYS A 41 3.63 -10.02 -17.70
CA LYS A 41 2.83 -10.82 -18.64
C LYS A 41 1.92 -9.94 -19.49
N ASP A 42 1.29 -8.96 -18.86
CA ASP A 42 0.34 -8.05 -19.49
C ASP A 42 0.46 -6.67 -18.84
N PRO A 43 1.21 -5.74 -19.45
CA PRO A 43 1.36 -4.38 -18.94
C PRO A 43 0.05 -3.57 -19.03
N ALA A 44 -0.89 -3.92 -19.91
CA ALA A 44 -2.14 -3.19 -20.07
C ALA A 44 -3.09 -3.44 -18.88
N THR A 45 -3.29 -4.70 -18.47
CA THR A 45 -4.07 -5.00 -17.26
C THR A 45 -3.39 -4.49 -15.98
N ALA A 46 -2.06 -4.46 -15.93
CA ALA A 46 -1.34 -3.85 -14.80
C ALA A 46 -1.61 -2.34 -14.70
N THR A 47 -1.69 -1.65 -15.84
CA THR A 47 -2.02 -0.22 -15.91
C THR A 47 -3.46 0.04 -15.48
N ALA A 48 -4.42 -0.81 -15.86
CA ALA A 48 -5.81 -0.68 -15.40
C ALA A 48 -5.95 -0.75 -13.86
N LYS A 49 -5.11 -1.56 -13.18
CA LYS A 49 -5.12 -1.70 -11.71
C LYS A 49 -4.41 -0.56 -10.96
N ILE A 50 -3.72 0.34 -11.66
CA ILE A 50 -2.91 1.40 -11.03
C ILE A 50 -3.77 2.39 -10.24
N ASN A 51 -4.94 2.74 -10.78
CA ASN A 51 -5.89 3.66 -10.15
C ASN A 51 -6.39 3.09 -8.81
N THR A 52 -6.66 1.79 -8.75
CA THR A 52 -7.06 1.09 -7.52
C THR A 52 -5.94 1.10 -6.49
N LEU A 53 -4.68 0.90 -6.92
CA LEU A 53 -3.52 0.99 -6.03
C LEU A 53 -3.37 2.40 -5.45
N TYR A 54 -3.47 3.44 -6.28
CA TYR A 54 -3.35 4.83 -5.84
C TYR A 54 -4.43 5.19 -4.84
N LYS A 55 -5.69 4.86 -5.14
CA LYS A 55 -6.82 5.05 -4.21
C LYS A 55 -6.57 4.37 -2.87
N ALA A 56 -6.05 3.14 -2.86
CA ALA A 56 -5.74 2.42 -1.63
C ALA A 56 -4.59 3.07 -0.83
N LEU A 57 -3.52 3.50 -1.51
CA LEU A 57 -2.38 4.17 -0.87
C LEU A 57 -2.76 5.54 -0.29
N ASP A 58 -3.56 6.32 -1.01
CA ASP A 58 -3.98 7.65 -0.57
C ASP A 58 -4.95 7.59 0.61
N LYS A 59 -5.87 6.62 0.61
CA LYS A 59 -6.70 6.34 1.79
C LYS A 59 -5.85 5.90 2.98
N ALA A 60 -4.86 5.02 2.77
CA ALA A 60 -3.97 4.58 3.84
C ALA A 60 -3.12 5.74 4.41
N ALA A 61 -2.74 6.71 3.57
CA ALA A 61 -2.05 7.92 4.02
C ALA A 61 -2.98 8.89 4.76
N LYS A 62 -4.21 9.09 4.26
CA LYS A 62 -5.22 9.96 4.89
C LYS A 62 -5.57 9.51 6.31
N VAL A 63 -5.72 8.21 6.53
CA VAL A 63 -6.04 7.63 7.85
C VAL A 63 -4.80 7.48 8.74
N GLY A 64 -3.61 7.84 8.25
CA GLY A 64 -2.37 7.83 9.02
C GLY A 64 -1.73 6.44 9.21
N VAL A 65 -2.18 5.43 8.45
CA VAL A 65 -1.60 4.07 8.49
C VAL A 65 -0.20 4.03 7.88
N ILE A 66 0.03 4.88 6.87
CA ILE A 66 1.35 5.12 6.26
C ILE A 66 1.61 6.63 6.18
N LYS A 67 2.88 7.03 6.21
CA LYS A 67 3.28 8.43 5.99
C LYS A 67 3.09 8.80 4.51
N LYS A 68 2.81 10.09 4.23
CA LYS A 68 2.64 10.63 2.87
C LYS A 68 3.79 10.24 1.94
N ASN A 69 5.03 10.40 2.41
CA ASN A 69 6.23 10.04 1.62
C ASN A 69 6.31 8.55 1.28
N LYS A 70 5.80 7.67 2.15
CA LYS A 70 5.74 6.23 1.86
C LYS A 70 4.73 5.94 0.76
N ALA A 71 3.59 6.62 0.76
CA ALA A 71 2.62 6.51 -0.32
C ALA A 71 3.25 7.02 -1.64
N SER A 72 3.82 8.22 -1.66
CA SER A 72 4.47 8.80 -2.85
C SER A 72 5.57 7.91 -3.41
N ARG A 73 6.45 7.37 -2.54
CA ARG A 73 7.51 6.44 -2.95
C ARG A 73 6.97 5.17 -3.58
N LEU A 74 5.86 4.63 -3.07
CA LEU A 74 5.23 3.43 -3.63
C LEU A 74 4.59 3.72 -4.99
N LYS A 75 3.92 4.87 -5.16
CA LYS A 75 3.38 5.29 -6.46
C LYS A 75 4.48 5.41 -7.50
N SER A 76 5.51 6.22 -7.20
CA SER A 76 6.64 6.47 -8.10
C SER A 76 7.33 5.17 -8.54
N ARG A 77 7.60 4.25 -7.61
CA ARG A 77 8.23 2.96 -7.94
C ARG A 77 7.37 2.10 -8.86
N VAL A 78 6.05 2.06 -8.65
CA VAL A 78 5.16 1.27 -9.52
C VAL A 78 5.08 1.88 -10.91
N SER A 79 4.96 3.21 -11.02
CA SER A 79 4.99 3.89 -12.32
C SER A 79 6.28 3.61 -13.08
N ALA A 80 7.43 3.78 -12.42
CA ALA A 80 8.74 3.54 -13.04
C ALA A 80 8.88 2.09 -13.51
N GLN A 81 8.39 1.13 -12.73
CA GLN A 81 8.40 -0.29 -13.12
C GLN A 81 7.54 -0.58 -14.35
N LEU A 82 6.38 0.08 -14.49
CA LEU A 82 5.53 -0.12 -15.65
C LEU A 82 6.13 0.52 -16.91
N ILE A 83 6.67 1.75 -16.80
CA ILE A 83 7.32 2.47 -17.90
C ILE A 83 8.55 1.69 -18.41
N ALA A 84 9.41 1.20 -17.51
CA ALA A 84 10.58 0.42 -17.89
C ALA A 84 10.24 -0.93 -18.55
N LYS A 85 9.01 -1.42 -18.38
CA LYS A 85 8.53 -2.65 -19.01
C LYS A 85 7.83 -2.39 -20.34
N SER A 86 7.13 -1.26 -20.48
CA SER A 86 6.59 -0.85 -21.79
C SER A 86 7.72 -0.55 -22.78
N SER A 87 8.82 0.09 -22.35
CA SER A 87 9.96 0.39 -23.22
C SER A 87 10.73 -0.86 -23.68
N LYS A 88 10.62 -1.97 -22.95
CA LYS A 88 11.29 -3.24 -23.27
C LYS A 88 10.47 -4.15 -24.19
N ALA A 89 9.21 -3.81 -24.43
CA ALA A 89 8.33 -4.53 -25.35
C ALA A 89 8.35 -3.95 -26.77
N SER A 90 8.95 -2.77 -26.97
CA SER A 90 9.10 -2.11 -28.28
C SER A 90 10.52 -2.14 -28.86
N SER A 91 11.41 -2.95 -28.28
CA SER A 91 12.75 -3.29 -28.79
C SER A 91 12.87 -4.80 -28.84
#